data_AF-A0A6C0JIN7-F1
#
_entry.id   AF-A0A6C0JIN7-F1
#
_cell.length_a   1.000
_cell.length_b   1.000
_cell.length_c   1.000
_cell.angle_alpha   90.00
_cell.angle_beta   90.00
_cell.angle_gamma   90.00
#
_symmetry.space_group_name_H-M   'P 1'
#
loop_
_entity.id
_entity.type
_entity.pdbx_description
1 polymer ?
#
loop_
_entity_poly.entity_id
_entity_poly.type
_entity_poly.pdbx_seq_one_letter_code
_entity_poly.pdbx_strand_id
1 'polypeptide(L)'
;MLAFVPHSVRRCRAGFVRNPAAGWSLNIPQWIPAPKKSTPVDMAAVDRVVNTLSRFVATWVSQSREMRRVARIREAGAAWTRAAMTPNWGLMMEREEIRQREFIRRERMRFVAMSDADWRAYCRAEIAAARDVGPLMVAWVPINAMRDANAAAKREQERVWQEIARAGLHNTQRSAPVRVARVVRNRFAIDSDSD
;
A
#
# COMPACT_ATOMS: atom_id res chain seq x y z
N MET A 1 22.14 -66.55 11.48
CA MET A 1 22.39 -65.10 11.28
C MET A 1 21.22 -64.51 10.52
N LEU A 2 20.41 -63.65 11.16
CA LEU A 2 19.35 -62.92 10.46
C LEU A 2 20.01 -61.83 9.60
N ALA A 3 19.98 -62.00 8.27
CA ALA A 3 20.51 -61.00 7.35
C ALA A 3 19.70 -59.69 7.50
N PHE A 4 20.35 -58.65 7.99
CA PHE A 4 19.71 -57.36 8.21
C PHE A 4 19.44 -56.68 6.85
N VAL A 5 18.24 -56.83 6.32
CA VAL A 5 17.85 -56.18 5.07
C VAL A 5 17.62 -54.67 5.33
N PRO A 6 18.35 -53.78 4.64
CA PRO A 6 18.20 -52.34 4.81
C PRO A 6 16.75 -51.88 4.59
N HIS A 7 16.31 -50.87 5.34
CA HIS A 7 14.94 -50.35 5.26
C HIS A 7 14.59 -49.85 3.84
N SER A 8 15.56 -49.26 3.14
CA SER A 8 15.41 -48.81 1.75
C SER A 8 15.04 -49.95 0.80
N VAL A 9 15.70 -51.11 0.93
CA VAL A 9 15.45 -52.30 0.11
C VAL A 9 14.05 -52.85 0.38
N ARG A 10 13.62 -52.87 1.66
CA ARG A 10 12.26 -53.27 2.04
C ARG A 10 11.19 -52.35 1.45
N ARG A 11 11.43 -51.04 1.45
CA ARG A 11 10.50 -50.03 0.87
C ARG A 11 10.41 -50.12 -0.65
N CYS A 12 11.54 -50.28 -1.34
CA CYS A 12 11.55 -50.49 -2.79
C CYS A 12 10.80 -51.77 -3.19
N ARG A 13 10.99 -52.87 -2.45
CA ARG A 13 10.27 -54.14 -2.68
C ARG A 13 8.75 -54.02 -2.46
N ALA A 14 8.33 -53.12 -1.57
CA ALA A 14 6.93 -52.79 -1.32
C ALA A 14 6.34 -51.79 -2.33
N GLY A 15 7.07 -51.42 -3.39
CA GLY A 15 6.57 -50.52 -4.45
C GLY A 15 6.65 -49.04 -4.13
N PHE A 16 7.51 -48.62 -3.19
CA PHE A 16 7.76 -47.22 -2.88
C PHE A 16 9.05 -46.71 -3.51
N VAL A 17 9.09 -45.42 -3.84
CA VAL A 17 10.26 -44.72 -4.36
C VAL A 17 10.64 -43.60 -3.38
N ARG A 18 11.93 -43.27 -3.30
CA ARG A 18 12.40 -42.15 -2.47
C ARG A 18 11.85 -40.85 -3.03
N ASN A 19 11.22 -40.05 -2.18
CA ASN A 19 10.66 -38.75 -2.53
C ASN A 19 11.80 -37.74 -2.78
N PRO A 20 11.97 -37.21 -4.01
CA PRO A 20 13.03 -36.26 -4.31
C PRO A 20 12.82 -34.91 -3.61
N ALA A 21 11.57 -34.55 -3.29
CA ALA A 21 11.24 -33.30 -2.61
C ALA A 21 11.46 -33.35 -1.09
N ALA A 22 11.65 -34.54 -0.51
CA ALA A 22 11.82 -34.69 0.94
C ALA A 22 13.19 -34.21 1.42
N GLY A 23 14.23 -34.25 0.57
CA GLY A 23 15.60 -33.88 0.96
C GLY A 23 16.04 -34.55 2.27
N TRP A 24 16.41 -33.73 3.26
CA TRP A 24 16.72 -34.12 4.64
C TRP A 24 15.60 -33.83 5.64
N SER A 25 14.44 -33.36 5.16
CA SER A 25 13.33 -32.95 6.01
C SER A 25 12.69 -34.15 6.70
N LEU A 26 12.50 -34.05 8.01
CA LEU A 26 11.76 -35.03 8.81
C LEU A 26 10.24 -34.84 8.68
N ASN A 27 9.79 -33.68 8.19
CA ASN A 27 8.37 -33.32 8.08
C ASN A 27 7.75 -33.76 6.75
N ILE A 28 8.57 -34.21 5.79
CA ILE A 28 8.11 -34.65 4.47
C ILE A 28 8.32 -36.17 4.39
N PRO A 29 7.28 -36.95 4.02
CA PRO A 29 7.43 -38.40 3.89
C PRO A 29 8.52 -38.73 2.86
N GLN A 30 9.54 -39.47 3.32
CA GLN A 30 10.72 -39.84 2.51
C GLN A 30 10.42 -40.90 1.45
N TRP A 31 9.33 -41.65 1.60
CA TRP A 31 8.94 -42.74 0.71
C TRP A 31 7.52 -42.52 0.22
N ILE A 32 7.34 -42.47 -1.09
CA ILE A 32 6.05 -42.27 -1.76
C ILE A 32 5.73 -43.49 -2.65
N PRO A 33 4.45 -43.83 -2.87
CA PRO A 33 4.08 -44.91 -3.79
C PRO A 33 4.67 -44.65 -5.17
N ALA A 34 5.20 -45.70 -5.81
CA ALA A 34 5.66 -45.59 -7.19
C ALA A 34 4.49 -45.13 -8.07
N PRO A 35 4.69 -44.13 -8.95
CA PRO A 35 3.64 -43.70 -9.86
C PRO A 35 3.20 -44.90 -10.70
N LYS A 36 1.88 -45.11 -10.79
CA LYS A 36 1.32 -46.09 -11.74
C LYS A 36 1.82 -45.69 -13.13
N LYS A 37 2.28 -46.67 -13.93
CA LYS A 37 2.68 -46.45 -15.33
C LYS A 37 1.52 -45.71 -16.02
N SER A 38 1.68 -44.41 -16.24
CA SER A 38 0.71 -43.62 -16.99
C SER A 38 0.76 -44.13 -18.41
N THR A 39 -0.37 -44.59 -18.95
CA THR A 39 -0.52 -44.69 -20.39
C THR A 39 -0.22 -43.32 -20.97
N PRO A 40 0.74 -43.18 -21.90
CA PRO A 40 1.01 -41.89 -22.52
C PRO A 40 -0.29 -41.44 -23.19
N VAL A 41 -0.88 -40.36 -22.66
CA VAL A 41 -2.00 -39.70 -23.31
C VAL A 41 -1.45 -39.11 -24.60
N ASP A 42 -2.08 -39.40 -25.73
CA ASP A 42 -1.73 -38.77 -27.00
C ASP A 42 -2.10 -37.29 -26.93
N MET A 43 -1.14 -36.48 -26.48
CA MET A 43 -1.28 -35.03 -26.37
C MET A 43 -1.64 -34.40 -27.72
N ALA A 44 -1.23 -34.99 -28.84
CA ALA A 44 -1.60 -34.48 -30.17
C ALA A 44 -3.08 -34.71 -30.50
N ALA A 45 -3.68 -35.81 -30.04
CA ALA A 45 -5.14 -36.00 -30.11
C ALA A 45 -5.88 -34.99 -29.22
N VAL A 46 -5.39 -34.76 -28.01
CA VAL A 46 -5.97 -33.75 -27.09
C VAL A 46 -5.90 -32.36 -27.69
N ASP A 47 -4.74 -31.95 -28.22
CA ASP A 47 -4.54 -30.63 -28.84
C ASP A 47 -5.44 -30.43 -30.06
N ARG A 48 -5.68 -31.47 -30.86
CA ARG A 48 -6.62 -31.42 -31.98
C ARG A 48 -8.06 -31.18 -31.51
N VAL A 49 -8.49 -31.87 -30.46
CA VAL A 49 -9.84 -31.69 -29.89
C VAL A 49 -9.98 -30.29 -29.29
N VAL A 50 -8.99 -29.85 -28.50
CA VAL A 50 -8.97 -28.51 -27.89
C VAL A 50 -9.00 -27.41 -28.96
N ASN A 51 -8.23 -27.57 -30.04
CA ASN A 51 -8.25 -26.61 -31.16
C ASN A 51 -9.61 -26.58 -31.87
N THR A 52 -10.23 -27.74 -32.08
CA THR A 52 -11.54 -27.82 -32.74
C THR A 52 -12.62 -27.14 -31.90
N LEU A 53 -12.64 -27.41 -30.58
CA LEU A 53 -13.56 -26.76 -29.65
C LEU A 53 -13.29 -25.26 -29.54
N SER A 54 -12.02 -24.84 -29.49
CA SER A 54 -11.64 -23.43 -29.43
C SER A 54 -12.09 -22.66 -30.68
N ARG A 55 -11.93 -23.26 -31.86
CA ARG A 55 -12.43 -22.68 -33.13
C ARG A 55 -13.95 -22.57 -33.11
N PHE A 56 -14.67 -23.63 -32.73
CA PHE A 56 -16.12 -23.63 -32.63
C PHE A 56 -16.65 -22.55 -31.67
N VAL A 57 -16.03 -22.42 -30.49
CA VAL A 57 -16.38 -21.37 -29.53
C VAL A 57 -16.07 -19.99 -30.12
N ALA A 58 -14.95 -19.78 -30.82
CA ALA A 58 -14.64 -18.52 -31.47
C ALA A 58 -15.65 -18.15 -32.58
N THR A 59 -16.06 -19.10 -33.42
CA THR A 59 -17.12 -18.87 -34.43
C THR A 59 -18.47 -18.61 -33.78
N TRP A 60 -18.85 -19.37 -32.75
CA TRP A 60 -20.10 -19.13 -32.03
C TRP A 60 -20.12 -17.76 -31.35
N VAL A 61 -19.05 -17.41 -30.63
CA VAL A 61 -18.93 -16.13 -29.91
C VAL A 61 -18.93 -14.97 -30.90
N SER A 62 -18.28 -15.08 -32.06
CA SER A 62 -18.28 -14.02 -33.08
C SER A 62 -19.66 -13.81 -33.72
N GLN A 63 -20.43 -14.87 -33.93
CA GLN A 63 -21.77 -14.80 -34.55
C GLN A 63 -22.84 -14.30 -33.56
N SER A 64 -22.77 -14.66 -32.28
CA SER A 64 -23.75 -14.21 -31.28
C SER A 64 -23.40 -12.83 -30.68
N ARG A 65 -24.26 -11.84 -30.92
CA ARG A 65 -24.12 -10.46 -30.41
C ARG A 65 -24.09 -10.41 -28.88
N GLU A 66 -24.80 -11.35 -28.24
CA GLU A 66 -24.90 -11.48 -26.78
C GLU A 66 -23.62 -12.08 -26.18
N MET A 67 -23.01 -13.07 -26.84
CA MET A 67 -21.75 -13.66 -26.38
C MET A 67 -20.55 -12.72 -26.55
N ARG A 68 -20.53 -11.84 -27.57
CA ARG A 68 -19.54 -10.76 -27.66
C ARG A 68 -19.61 -9.79 -26.48
N ARG A 69 -20.80 -9.53 -25.95
CA ARG A 69 -20.99 -8.70 -24.75
C ARG A 69 -20.44 -9.41 -23.51
N VAL A 70 -20.76 -10.69 -23.34
CA VAL A 70 -20.29 -11.50 -22.21
C VAL A 70 -18.77 -11.72 -22.23
N ALA A 71 -18.17 -11.95 -23.41
CA ALA A 71 -16.73 -12.11 -23.57
C ALA A 71 -15.96 -10.84 -23.18
N ARG A 72 -16.42 -9.65 -23.60
CA ARG A 72 -15.83 -8.37 -23.18
C ARG A 72 -15.93 -8.14 -21.68
N ILE A 73 -17.05 -8.51 -21.06
CA ILE A 73 -17.25 -8.40 -19.61
C ILE A 73 -16.30 -9.36 -18.87
N ARG A 74 -16.11 -10.59 -19.38
CA ARG A 74 -15.17 -11.56 -18.82
C ARG A 74 -13.71 -11.14 -18.97
N GLU A 75 -13.30 -10.61 -20.12
CA GLU A 75 -11.95 -10.09 -20.33
C GLU A 75 -11.66 -8.87 -19.45
N ALA A 76 -12.62 -7.95 -19.33
CA ALA A 76 -12.53 -6.82 -18.41
C ALA A 76 -12.45 -7.28 -16.94
N GLY A 77 -13.25 -8.29 -16.57
CA GLY A 77 -13.22 -8.91 -15.24
C GLY A 77 -11.92 -9.65 -14.95
N ALA A 78 -11.34 -10.35 -15.94
CA ALA A 78 -10.06 -11.07 -15.84
C ALA A 78 -8.85 -10.13 -15.79
N ALA A 79 -8.95 -8.95 -16.40
CA ALA A 79 -7.97 -7.87 -16.27
C ALA A 79 -8.04 -7.24 -14.87
N TRP A 80 -9.25 -7.01 -14.35
CA TRP A 80 -9.48 -6.52 -12.99
C TRP A 80 -8.99 -7.49 -11.91
N THR A 81 -9.31 -8.78 -12.03
CA THR A 81 -8.84 -9.80 -11.08
C THR A 81 -7.32 -9.99 -11.15
N ARG A 82 -6.71 -9.95 -12.34
CA ARG A 82 -5.24 -9.93 -12.45
C ARG A 82 -4.64 -8.70 -11.80
N ALA A 83 -5.17 -7.51 -12.07
CA ALA A 83 -4.71 -6.26 -11.45
C ALA A 83 -4.89 -6.24 -9.92
N ALA A 84 -5.98 -6.80 -9.42
CA ALA A 84 -6.26 -6.91 -7.99
C ALA A 84 -5.46 -8.02 -7.28
N MET A 85 -5.08 -9.10 -7.98
CA MET A 85 -4.29 -10.20 -7.44
C MET A 85 -2.77 -10.01 -7.58
N THR A 86 -2.30 -9.13 -8.46
CA THR A 86 -0.90 -8.67 -8.41
C THR A 86 -0.75 -7.66 -7.27
N PRO A 87 0.02 -7.96 -6.22
CA PRO A 87 0.43 -6.92 -5.29
C PRO A 87 1.26 -5.94 -6.09
N ASN A 88 0.75 -4.73 -6.29
CA ASN A 88 1.52 -3.67 -6.92
C ASN A 88 2.52 -3.17 -5.87
N TRP A 89 3.61 -3.94 -5.70
CA TRP A 89 4.66 -3.67 -4.72
C TRP A 89 5.20 -2.24 -4.85
N GLY A 90 5.23 -1.69 -6.07
CA GLY A 90 5.56 -0.28 -6.30
C GLY A 90 4.64 0.69 -5.55
N LEU A 91 3.31 0.52 -5.65
CA LEU A 91 2.34 1.37 -4.94
C LEU A 91 2.35 1.16 -3.43
N MET A 92 2.65 -0.06 -2.95
CA MET A 92 2.78 -0.32 -1.52
C MET A 92 4.03 0.35 -0.95
N MET A 93 5.18 0.19 -1.61
CA MET A 93 6.43 0.84 -1.22
C MET A 93 6.31 2.37 -1.30
N GLU A 94 5.66 2.90 -2.34
CA GLU A 94 5.41 4.33 -2.49
C GLU A 94 4.52 4.88 -1.37
N ARG A 95 3.45 4.17 -0.99
CA ARG A 95 2.61 4.53 0.17
C ARG A 95 3.37 4.50 1.49
N GLU A 96 4.27 3.54 1.65
CA GLU A 96 5.08 3.40 2.86
C GLU A 96 6.15 4.50 2.95
N GLU A 97 6.81 4.82 1.82
CA GLU A 97 7.72 5.97 1.72
C GLU A 97 7.01 7.29 2.02
N ILE A 98 5.79 7.49 1.49
CA ILE A 98 4.99 8.69 1.78
C ILE A 98 4.70 8.78 3.28
N ARG A 99 4.27 7.69 3.92
CA ARG A 99 4.02 7.66 5.37
C ARG A 99 5.28 7.97 6.17
N GLN A 100 6.42 7.41 5.80
CA GLN A 100 7.69 7.69 6.46
C GLN A 100 8.10 9.16 6.30
N ARG A 101 7.96 9.73 5.09
CA ARG A 101 8.23 11.14 4.84
C ARG A 101 7.30 12.05 5.63
N GLU A 102 6.02 11.72 5.71
CA GLU A 102 5.04 12.47 6.51
C GLU A 102 5.34 12.37 8.00
N PHE A 103 5.71 11.20 8.50
CA PHE A 103 6.13 11.00 9.89
C PHE A 103 7.36 11.85 10.21
N ILE A 104 8.42 11.76 9.40
CA ILE A 104 9.64 12.56 9.54
C ILE A 104 9.31 14.06 9.48
N ARG A 105 8.41 14.47 8.59
CA ARG A 105 7.96 15.86 8.49
C ARG A 105 7.22 16.31 9.75
N ARG A 106 6.31 15.52 10.30
CA ARG A 106 5.59 15.81 11.55
C ARG A 106 6.55 15.91 12.73
N GLU A 107 7.47 14.95 12.85
CA GLU A 107 8.49 14.93 13.90
C GLU A 107 9.40 16.17 13.80
N ARG A 108 9.85 16.52 12.58
CA ARG A 108 10.62 17.76 12.35
C ARG A 108 9.83 19.02 12.73
N MET A 109 8.55 19.10 12.37
CA MET A 109 7.72 20.26 12.71
C MET A 109 7.53 20.41 14.22
N ARG A 110 7.48 19.31 14.98
CA ARG A 110 7.48 19.34 16.45
C ARG A 110 8.73 20.04 17.00
N PHE A 111 9.91 19.70 16.47
CA PHE A 111 11.17 20.35 16.88
C PHE A 111 11.24 21.82 16.46
N VAL A 112 10.67 22.18 15.31
CA VAL A 112 10.59 23.59 14.86
C VAL A 112 9.63 24.41 15.73
N ALA A 113 8.54 23.82 16.21
CA ALA A 113 7.55 24.51 17.05
C ALA A 113 7.97 24.65 18.53
N MET A 114 8.97 23.89 18.97
CA MET A 114 9.45 23.90 20.36
C MET A 114 9.99 25.28 20.78
N SER A 115 9.94 25.61 22.08
CA SER A 115 10.61 26.81 22.57
C SER A 115 12.14 26.68 22.42
N ASP A 116 12.86 27.80 22.31
CA ASP A 116 14.33 27.78 22.20
C ASP A 116 15.00 27.17 23.44
N ALA A 117 14.41 27.35 24.62
CA ALA A 117 14.91 26.80 25.87
C ALA A 117 14.81 25.27 25.87
N ASP A 118 13.64 24.74 25.50
CA ASP A 118 13.39 23.30 25.45
C ASP A 118 14.22 22.62 24.35
N TRP A 119 14.34 23.28 23.19
CA TRP A 119 15.17 22.76 22.10
C TRP A 119 16.63 22.62 22.50
N ARG A 120 17.20 23.63 23.18
CA ARG A 120 18.59 23.57 23.67
C ARG A 120 18.76 22.51 24.75
N ALA A 121 17.78 22.35 25.65
CA ALA A 121 17.81 21.30 26.65
C ALA A 121 17.79 19.91 26.02
N TYR A 122 16.93 19.71 25.01
CA TYR A 122 16.84 18.49 24.22
C TYR A 122 18.17 18.17 23.53
N CYS A 123 18.75 19.12 22.78
CA CYS A 123 20.03 18.89 22.09
C CYS A 123 21.16 18.55 23.07
N ARG A 124 21.20 19.18 24.25
CA ARG A 124 22.20 18.86 25.28
C ARG A 124 22.02 17.45 25.84
N ALA A 125 20.78 17.02 26.07
CA ALA A 125 20.49 15.67 26.55
C ALA A 125 20.88 14.61 25.50
N GLU A 126 20.59 14.84 24.23
CA GLU A 126 20.95 13.94 23.13
C GLU A 126 22.46 13.88 22.89
N ILE A 127 23.17 15.01 22.96
CA ILE A 127 24.64 15.03 22.89
C ILE A 127 25.24 14.24 24.06
N ALA A 128 24.69 14.39 25.27
CA ALA A 128 25.18 13.67 26.44
C ALA A 128 24.94 12.15 26.36
N ALA A 129 23.88 11.72 25.67
CA ALA A 129 23.55 10.31 25.47
C ALA A 129 24.27 9.67 24.27
N ALA A 130 24.72 10.48 23.29
CA ALA A 130 25.30 9.98 22.06
C ALA A 130 26.80 9.68 22.18
N ARG A 131 27.23 8.55 21.59
CA ARG A 131 28.65 8.24 21.38
C ARG A 131 29.26 8.99 20.20
N ASP A 132 28.45 9.32 19.19
CA ASP A 132 28.85 10.10 18.02
C ASP A 132 27.79 11.18 17.74
N VAL A 133 28.25 12.42 17.66
CA VAL A 133 27.42 13.61 17.48
C VAL A 133 27.21 13.94 16.00
N GLY A 134 28.01 13.38 15.09
CA GLY A 134 27.94 13.63 13.65
C GLY A 134 26.52 13.43 13.06
N PRO A 135 25.87 12.27 13.29
CA PRO A 135 24.52 12.02 12.80
C PRO A 135 23.47 12.99 13.37
N LEU A 136 23.62 13.39 14.63
CA LEU A 136 22.73 14.37 15.27
C LEU A 136 22.84 15.74 14.61
N MET A 137 24.06 16.19 14.33
CA MET A 137 24.30 17.47 13.64
C MET A 137 23.67 17.48 12.24
N VAL A 138 23.82 16.41 11.46
CA VAL A 138 23.20 16.29 10.13
C VAL A 138 21.67 16.37 10.22
N ALA A 139 21.06 15.78 11.25
CA ALA A 139 19.62 15.84 11.47
C ALA A 139 19.14 17.23 11.94
N TRP A 140 19.93 17.94 12.75
CA TRP A 140 19.53 19.21 13.37
C TRP A 140 19.77 20.46 12.51
N VAL A 141 20.75 20.45 11.62
CA VAL A 141 21.02 21.57 10.69
C VAL A 141 19.77 22.05 9.95
N PRO A 142 18.97 21.20 9.27
CA PRO A 142 17.76 21.67 8.60
C PRO A 142 16.69 22.18 9.57
N ILE A 143 16.63 21.64 10.79
CA ILE A 143 15.68 22.09 11.83
C ILE A 143 16.05 23.50 12.29
N ASN A 144 17.33 23.75 12.59
CA ASN A 144 17.82 25.08 12.99
C ASN A 144 17.59 26.11 11.89
N ALA A 145 17.88 25.76 10.63
CA ALA A 145 17.63 26.67 9.50
C ALA A 145 16.14 27.07 9.38
N MET A 146 15.22 26.13 9.58
CA MET A 146 13.78 26.43 9.59
C MET A 146 13.37 27.29 10.79
N ARG A 147 13.94 27.05 11.97
CA ARG A 147 13.69 27.87 13.17
C ARG A 147 14.17 29.30 12.98
N ASP A 148 15.36 29.49 12.41
CA ASP A 148 15.93 30.80 12.12
C ASP A 148 15.09 31.56 11.08
N ALA A 149 14.64 30.88 10.03
CA ALA A 149 13.74 31.46 9.03
C ALA A 149 12.41 31.90 9.65
N ASN A 150 11.81 31.09 10.53
CA ASN A 150 10.59 31.45 11.24
C ASN A 150 10.78 32.63 12.19
N ALA A 151 11.92 32.68 12.90
CA ALA A 151 12.26 33.80 13.76
C ALA A 151 12.45 35.10 12.96
N ALA A 152 13.09 35.02 11.78
CA ALA A 152 13.24 36.16 10.88
C ALA A 152 11.88 36.65 10.35
N ALA A 153 11.02 35.74 9.87
CA ALA A 153 9.69 36.07 9.38
C ALA A 153 8.82 36.70 10.49
N LYS A 154 8.92 36.22 11.72
CA LYS A 154 8.19 36.81 12.86
C LYS A 154 8.67 38.23 13.16
N ARG A 155 9.97 38.49 13.15
CA ARG A 155 10.53 39.85 13.33
C ARG A 155 10.10 40.78 12.21
N GLU A 156 10.07 40.31 10.98
CA GLU A 156 9.60 41.08 9.83
C GLU A 156 8.11 41.40 9.96
N GLN A 157 7.29 40.41 10.32
CA GLN A 157 5.87 40.62 10.58
C GLN A 157 5.63 41.64 11.71
N GLU A 158 6.40 41.56 12.80
CA GLU A 158 6.34 42.53 13.90
C GLU A 158 6.73 43.95 13.44
N ARG A 159 7.75 44.09 12.58
CA ARG A 159 8.12 45.38 11.99
C ARG A 159 7.01 45.95 11.11
N VAL A 160 6.44 45.13 10.22
CA VAL A 160 5.32 45.53 9.36
C VAL A 160 4.13 45.96 10.21
N TRP A 161 3.80 45.23 11.28
CA TRP A 161 2.73 45.63 12.19
C TRP A 161 3.01 46.96 12.90
N GLN A 162 4.25 47.20 13.33
CA GLN A 162 4.63 48.48 13.91
C GLN A 162 4.52 49.63 12.91
N GLU A 163 4.90 49.42 11.64
CA GLU A 163 4.77 50.40 10.57
C GLU A 163 3.31 50.72 10.26
N ILE A 164 2.45 49.69 10.13
CA ILE A 164 1.01 49.83 9.91
C ILE A 164 0.35 50.58 11.09
N ALA A 165 0.70 50.21 12.32
CA ALA A 165 0.18 50.85 13.53
C ALA A 165 0.62 52.33 13.62
N ARG A 166 1.88 52.65 13.30
CA ARG A 166 2.38 54.04 13.26
C ARG A 166 1.72 54.87 12.16
N ALA A 167 1.40 54.25 11.03
CA ALA A 167 0.69 54.91 9.94
C ALA A 167 -0.81 55.15 10.23
N GLY A 168 -1.33 54.68 11.38
CA GLY A 168 -2.75 54.79 11.72
C GLY A 168 -3.66 53.97 10.79
N LEU A 169 -3.09 53.05 10.00
CA LEU A 169 -3.79 52.17 9.08
C LEU A 169 -4.34 50.98 9.85
N HIS A 170 -5.27 51.23 10.78
CA HIS A 170 -6.05 50.14 11.35
C HIS A 170 -6.94 49.58 10.24
N ASN A 171 -7.00 48.26 10.11
CA ASN A 171 -7.90 47.60 9.19
C ASN A 171 -9.35 47.81 9.70
N THR A 172 -9.91 49.00 9.46
CA THR A 172 -11.33 49.30 9.63
C THR A 172 -12.07 48.65 8.48
N GLN A 173 -11.99 47.33 8.37
CA GLN A 173 -12.96 46.58 7.57
C GLN A 173 -14.32 46.85 8.21
N ARG A 174 -15.09 47.76 7.61
CA ARG A 174 -16.51 47.88 7.88
C ARG A 174 -17.08 46.47 7.74
N SER A 175 -17.72 45.99 8.80
CA SER A 175 -18.43 44.71 8.79
C SER A 175 -19.27 44.62 7.52
N ALA A 176 -18.94 43.67 6.65
CA ALA A 176 -19.72 43.43 5.45
C ALA A 176 -21.18 43.19 5.88
N PRO A 177 -22.17 43.84 5.26
CA PRO A 177 -23.56 43.59 5.61
C PRO A 177 -23.86 42.14 5.30
N VAL A 178 -23.97 41.32 6.35
CA VAL A 178 -24.43 39.94 6.26
C VAL A 178 -25.87 40.03 5.78
N ARG A 179 -26.10 39.87 4.47
CA ARG A 179 -27.43 39.59 3.95
C ARG A 179 -27.82 38.24 4.52
N VAL A 180 -28.58 38.24 5.61
CA VAL A 180 -29.27 37.05 6.09
C VAL A 180 -30.19 36.64 4.96
N ALA A 181 -29.75 35.68 4.15
CA ALA A 181 -30.61 35.04 3.17
C ALA A 181 -31.75 34.42 3.99
N ARG A 182 -32.91 35.07 3.95
CA ARG A 182 -34.14 34.58 4.56
C ARG A 182 -34.39 33.23 3.90
N VAL A 183 -34.09 32.15 4.61
CA VAL A 183 -34.41 30.79 4.17
C VAL A 183 -35.91 30.77 3.97
N VAL A 184 -36.35 30.83 2.72
CA VAL A 184 -37.74 30.59 2.36
C VAL A 184 -37.95 29.11 2.65
N ARG A 185 -38.54 28.82 3.82
CA ARG A 185 -39.10 27.49 4.10
C ARG A 185 -40.15 27.23 3.02
N ASN A 186 -39.81 26.42 2.02
CA ASN A 186 -40.76 25.84 1.10
C ASN A 186 -41.81 25.08 1.93
N ARG A 187 -43.03 25.61 1.97
CA ARG A 187 -44.15 25.11 2.77
C ARG A 187 -44.99 24.08 1.99
N PHE A 188 -44.35 23.33 1.10
CA PHE A 188 -45.01 22.35 0.23
C PHE A 188 -44.16 21.08 0.19
N ALA A 189 -44.24 20.28 1.24
CA ALA A 189 -44.09 18.83 1.16
C ALA A 189 -44.47 18.23 2.52
N ILE A 190 -45.21 17.12 2.45
CA ILE A 190 -45.59 16.19 3.52
C ILE A 190 -46.90 16.55 4.23
N ASP A 191 -48.01 16.43 3.49
CA ASP A 191 -49.15 15.66 4.01
C ASP A 191 -48.96 14.23 3.50
N SER A 192 -48.44 13.36 4.37
CA SER A 192 -48.61 11.91 4.28
C SER A 192 -48.33 11.33 5.66
N ASP A 193 -49.42 10.83 6.23
CA ASP A 193 -49.52 9.69 7.15
C ASP A 193 -49.58 9.94 8.67
N SER A 194 -50.71 9.46 9.21
CA SER A 194 -50.95 8.88 10.55
C SER A 194 -51.23 9.90 11.67
N ASP A 195 -52.45 10.03 12.21
CA ASP A 195 -53.32 9.02 12.85
C ASP A 195 -54.83 9.36 12.72
#